data_AF-A0A1V3WIW8-F1
#
_entry.id   AF-A0A1V3WIW8-F1
#
_cell.length_a   1.000
_cell.length_b   1.000
_cell.length_c   1.000
_cell.angle_alpha   90.00
_cell.angle_beta   90.00
_cell.angle_gamma   90.00
#
_symmetry.space_group_name_H-M   'P 1'
#
loop_
_entity.id
_entity.type
_entity.pdbx_description
1 polymer ?
#
loop_
_entity_poly.entity_id
_entity_poly.type
_entity_poly.pdbx_seq_one_letter_code
_entity_poly.pdbx_strand_id
1 'polypeptide(L)'
;MALTPSGNVDDALARAQLGRALGRLPALADHLAQAGQVAAESLVAEHQAVRAASKAAGRAPAVKFLPPADVLGVYVFLPEASSR
;
A
#
# COMPACT_ATOMS: atom_id res chain seq x y z
N MET A 1 -6.91 -18.51 -12.92
CA MET A 1 -8.31 -18.07 -12.80
C MET A 1 -8.30 -16.56 -12.61
N ALA A 2 -8.79 -15.80 -13.57
CA ALA A 2 -9.05 -14.37 -13.37
C ALA A 2 -10.45 -14.21 -12.78
N LEU A 3 -10.59 -13.43 -11.71
CA LEU A 3 -11.88 -13.08 -11.13
C LEU A 3 -12.42 -11.87 -11.89
N THR A 4 -13.60 -12.01 -12.50
CA THR A 4 -14.29 -10.90 -13.18
C THR A 4 -15.20 -10.22 -12.16
N PRO A 5 -15.10 -8.89 -11.95
CA PRO A 5 -16.03 -8.19 -11.07
C PRO A 5 -17.46 -8.27 -11.66
N SER A 6 -18.41 -8.72 -10.86
CA SER A 6 -19.82 -8.86 -11.27
C SER A 6 -20.56 -7.52 -11.30
N GLY A 7 -20.11 -6.54 -10.53
CA GLY A 7 -20.67 -5.19 -10.51
C GLY A 7 -20.45 -4.50 -9.16
N ASN A 8 -20.99 -3.28 -9.05
CA ASN A 8 -21.06 -2.58 -7.78
C ASN A 8 -22.17 -3.19 -6.91
N VAL A 9 -21.96 -3.15 -5.60
CA VAL A 9 -22.99 -3.55 -4.62
C VAL A 9 -23.92 -2.39 -4.28
N ASP A 10 -25.03 -2.70 -3.63
CA ASP A 10 -25.92 -1.70 -3.03
C ASP A 10 -25.17 -0.73 -2.09
N ASP A 11 -25.54 0.55 -2.12
CA ASP A 11 -24.89 1.62 -1.37
C ASP A 11 -24.84 1.38 0.14
N ALA A 12 -25.89 0.79 0.72
CA ALA A 12 -25.92 0.51 2.15
C ALA A 12 -24.89 -0.58 2.50
N LEU A 13 -24.79 -1.62 1.67
CA LEU A 13 -23.78 -2.67 1.81
C LEU A 13 -22.37 -2.09 1.61
N ALA A 14 -22.17 -1.25 0.59
CA ALA A 14 -20.90 -0.58 0.34
C ALA A 14 -20.42 0.22 1.57
N ARG A 15 -21.30 1.06 2.14
CA ARG A 15 -20.99 1.88 3.32
C ARG A 15 -20.65 1.01 4.54
N ALA A 16 -21.43 -0.04 4.78
CA ALA A 16 -21.20 -0.94 5.90
C ALA A 16 -19.85 -1.67 5.80
N GLN A 17 -19.50 -2.17 4.61
CA GLN A 17 -18.24 -2.88 4.38
C GLN A 17 -17.04 -1.95 4.40
N LEU A 18 -17.16 -0.76 3.81
CA LEU A 18 -16.13 0.26 3.87
C LEU A 18 -15.87 0.72 5.30
N GLY A 19 -16.92 0.96 6.10
CA GLY A 19 -16.77 1.31 7.52
C GLY A 19 -16.01 0.26 8.32
N ARG A 20 -16.31 -1.03 8.10
CA ARG A 20 -15.54 -2.14 8.71
C ARG A 20 -14.09 -2.17 8.24
N ALA A 21 -13.84 -1.93 6.96
CA ALA A 21 -12.49 -1.92 6.41
C ALA A 21 -11.65 -0.77 7.00
N LEU A 22 -12.20 0.45 7.03
CA LEU A 22 -11.55 1.62 7.60
C LEU A 22 -11.26 1.43 9.11
N GLY A 23 -12.20 0.84 9.85
CA GLY A 23 -12.02 0.53 11.28
C GLY A 23 -10.86 -0.43 11.57
N ARG A 24 -10.36 -1.16 10.58
CA ARG A 24 -9.20 -2.06 10.71
C ARG A 24 -7.87 -1.42 10.35
N LEU A 25 -7.85 -0.21 9.78
CA LEU A 25 -6.61 0.46 9.39
C LEU A 25 -5.59 0.61 10.53
N PRO A 26 -5.98 0.93 11.78
CA PRO A 26 -5.02 1.01 12.88
C PRO A 26 -4.21 -0.27 13.10
N ALA A 27 -4.80 -1.45 12.83
CA ALA A 27 -4.11 -2.73 12.95
C ALA A 27 -3.02 -2.96 11.88
N LEU A 28 -2.98 -2.12 10.83
CA LEU A 28 -1.95 -2.16 9.79
C LEU A 28 -0.78 -1.21 10.06
N ALA A 29 -0.84 -0.38 11.12
CA ALA A 29 0.15 0.66 11.36
C ALA A 29 1.58 0.11 11.42
N ASP A 30 1.82 -0.95 12.19
CA ASP A 30 3.14 -1.57 12.33
C ASP A 30 3.65 -2.15 11.01
N HIS A 31 2.76 -2.81 10.27
CA HIS A 31 3.10 -3.37 8.96
C HIS A 31 3.47 -2.28 7.96
N LEU A 32 2.69 -1.19 7.90
CA LEU A 32 2.96 -0.05 7.03
C LEU A 32 4.25 0.66 7.42
N ALA A 33 4.55 0.76 8.72
CA ALA A 33 5.81 1.34 9.19
C ALA A 33 7.01 0.49 8.77
N GLN A 34 6.92 -0.84 8.92
CA GLN A 34 7.97 -1.76 8.48
C GLN A 34 8.15 -1.72 6.96
N ALA A 35 7.06 -1.75 6.20
CA ALA A 35 7.09 -1.66 4.75
C ALA A 35 7.72 -0.35 4.27
N GLY A 36 7.38 0.78 4.92
CA GLY A 36 7.96 2.08 4.63
C GLY A 36 9.48 2.12 4.87
N GLN A 37 9.95 1.53 5.97
CA GLN A 37 11.37 1.43 6.27
C GLN A 37 12.12 0.60 5.21
N VAL A 38 11.59 -0.57 4.85
CA VAL A 38 12.17 -1.43 3.80
C VAL A 38 12.19 -0.71 2.45
N ALA A 39 11.13 0.02 2.11
CA ALA A 39 11.07 0.79 0.87
C ALA A 39 12.14 1.91 0.83
N ALA A 40 12.36 2.61 1.94
CA ALA A 40 13.42 3.62 2.03
C ALA A 40 14.82 3.02 1.85
N GLU A 41 15.08 1.85 2.44
CA GLU A 41 16.34 1.13 2.30
C GLU A 41 16.57 0.66 0.86
N SER A 42 15.54 0.07 0.23
CA SER A 42 15.61 -0.36 -1.17
C SER A 42 15.89 0.82 -2.10
N LEU A 43 15.20 1.95 -1.89
CA LEU A 43 15.35 3.13 -2.73
C LEU A 43 16.79 3.69 -2.66
N VAL A 44 17.40 3.71 -1.48
CA VAL A 44 18.80 4.12 -1.33
C VAL A 44 19.74 3.16 -2.05
N ALA A 45 19.54 1.86 -1.88
CA ALA A 45 20.39 0.83 -2.48
C ALA A 45 20.32 0.87 -4.02
N GLU A 46 19.11 0.94 -4.58
CA GLU A 46 18.87 1.08 -6.03
C GLU A 46 19.54 2.34 -6.58
N HIS A 47 19.37 3.47 -5.90
CA HIS A 47 20.00 4.72 -6.34
C HIS A 47 21.53 4.66 -6.27
N GLN A 48 22.10 4.05 -5.22
CA GLN A 48 23.55 3.85 -5.11
C GLN A 48 24.08 2.96 -6.24
N ALA A 49 23.37 1.88 -6.59
CA ALA A 49 23.75 1.00 -7.71
C ALA A 49 23.78 1.76 -9.04
N VAL A 50 22.77 2.60 -9.31
CA VAL A 50 22.74 3.46 -10.51
C VAL A 50 23.92 4.44 -10.53
N ARG A 51 24.24 5.09 -9.41
CA ARG A 51 25.37 6.04 -9.33
C ARG A 51 26.72 5.38 -9.54
N ALA A 52 26.92 4.18 -9.00
CA ALA A 52 28.13 3.40 -9.19
C ALA A 52 28.32 3.06 -10.68
N ALA A 53 27.25 2.62 -11.35
CA ALA A 53 27.27 2.32 -12.79
C ALA A 53 27.51 3.58 -13.65
N SER A 54 26.97 4.73 -13.26
CA SER A 54 27.08 5.99 -14.01
C SER A 54 28.34 6.80 -13.70
N LYS A 55 29.22 6.32 -12.80
CA LYS A 55 30.39 7.07 -12.29
C LYS A 55 30.04 8.46 -11.75
N ALA A 56 28.84 8.62 -11.18
CA ALA A 56 28.39 9.90 -10.64
C ALA A 56 29.15 10.24 -9.34
N ALA A 57 29.89 11.35 -9.33
CA ALA A 57 30.63 11.85 -8.17
C ALA A 57 29.72 12.61 -7.18
N GLY A 58 30.21 12.84 -5.94
CA GLY A 58 29.51 13.62 -4.91
C GLY A 58 28.84 12.80 -3.80
N ARG A 59 28.22 13.48 -2.83
CA ARG A 59 27.60 12.87 -1.64
C ARG A 59 26.42 11.96 -2.02
N ALA A 60 26.35 10.79 -1.39
CA ALA A 60 25.23 9.88 -1.57
C ALA A 60 23.94 10.49 -0.99
N PRO A 61 22.79 10.34 -1.67
CA PRO A 61 21.51 10.74 -1.11
C PRO A 61 21.14 9.85 0.07
N ALA A 62 20.45 10.45 1.03
CA ALA A 62 19.83 9.73 2.14
C ALA A 62 18.32 9.77 1.94
N VAL A 63 17.66 8.62 2.07
CA VAL A 63 16.21 8.52 2.12
C VAL A 63 15.83 8.12 3.54
N LYS A 64 14.75 8.72 4.04
CA LYS A 64 14.17 8.38 5.33
C LYS A 64 12.67 8.25 5.15
N PHE A 65 12.11 7.15 5.65
CA PHE A 65 10.67 7.02 5.81
C PHE A 65 10.17 7.91 6.95
N LEU A 66 9.04 8.58 6.74
CA LEU A 66 8.40 9.47 7.71
C LEU A 66 7.04 8.86 8.11
N PRO A 67 6.95 8.19 9.27
CA PRO A 67 5.68 7.63 9.74
C PRO A 67 4.71 8.71 10.27
N PRO A 68 3.39 8.45 10.25
CA PRO A 68 2.75 7.25 9.70
C PRO A 68 2.70 7.29 8.16
N ALA A 69 2.54 6.13 7.53
CA ALA A 69 2.28 6.08 6.08
C ALA A 69 0.88 6.61 5.76
N ASP A 70 0.76 7.39 4.69
CA ASP A 70 -0.54 7.84 4.18
C ASP A 70 -1.25 6.72 3.44
N VAL A 71 -2.50 6.45 3.80
CA VAL A 71 -3.36 5.50 3.08
C VAL A 71 -4.20 6.28 2.07
N LEU A 72 -3.85 6.19 0.78
CA LEU A 72 -4.51 6.94 -0.29
C LEU A 72 -5.90 6.38 -0.65
N GLY A 73 -6.16 5.10 -0.39
CA GLY A 73 -7.44 4.47 -0.71
C GLY A 73 -7.56 3.04 -0.19
N VAL A 74 -8.80 2.59 0.00
CA VAL A 74 -9.15 1.22 0.38
C VAL A 74 -10.17 0.70 -0.63
N TYR A 75 -9.85 -0.44 -1.26
CA TYR A 75 -10.74 -1.13 -2.19
C TYR A 75 -11.24 -2.42 -1.53
N VAL A 76 -12.55 -2.60 -1.49
CA VAL A 76 -13.18 -3.77 -0.87
C VAL A 76 -13.87 -4.58 -1.96
N PHE A 77 -13.35 -5.78 -2.21
CA PHE A 77 -13.99 -6.75 -3.08
C PHE A 77 -14.83 -7.70 -2.24
N LEU A 78 -16.09 -7.86 -2.62
CA LEU A 78 -17.02 -8.75 -1.96
C LEU A 78 -17.30 -9.93 -2.89
N PRO A 79 -17.40 -11.16 -2.36
CA PRO A 79 -17.86 -12.27 -3.16
C PRO A 79 -19.29 -11.98 -3.61
N GLU A 80 -19.63 -12.41 -4.83
CA GLU A 80 -21.02 -12.47 -5.26
C GLU A 80 -21.74 -13.43 -4.31
N ALA A 81 -22.63 -12.90 -3.47
CA ALA A 81 -23.42 -13.73 -2.60
C ALA A 81 -24.35 -14.57 -3.50
N SER A 82 -24.07 -15.86 -3.63
CA SER A 82 -25.05 -16.80 -4.16
C SER A 82 -26.20 -16.81 -3.16
N SER A 83 -27.30 -16.13 -3.48
CA SER A 83 -28.54 -16.22 -2.73
C SER A 83 -28.95 -17.69 -2.68
N ARG A 84 -28.78 -18.32 -1.52
CA ARG A 84 -29.55 -19.49 -1.11
C ARG A 84 -30.32 -19.13 0.13
#